data_AF-A0A5D0MPC5-F1
#
_entry.id   AF-A0A5D0MPC5-F1
#
_cell.length_a   1.000
_cell.length_b   1.000
_cell.length_c   1.000
_cell.angle_alpha   90.00
_cell.angle_beta   90.00
_cell.angle_gamma   90.00
#
_symmetry.space_group_name_H-M   'P 1'
#
loop_
_entity.id
_entity.type
_entity.pdbx_description
1 polymer ?
#
loop_
_entity_poly.entity_id
_entity_poly.type
_entity_poly.pdbx_seq_one_letter_code
_entity_poly.pdbx_strand_id
1 'polypeptide(L)' 'VSDAADYQMKKLLGKSYIRLQIDLTIASDDMDNASNGNVENLKQEAEKLILKHEKDLNRLYKTL' A
#
# COMPACT_ATOMS: atom_id res chain seq x y z
N VAL A 1 -11.52 9.08 -3.27
CA VAL A 1 -10.97 9.88 -2.13
C VAL A 1 -9.47 9.71 -2.00
N SER A 2 -8.96 8.48 -2.10
CA SER A 2 -7.53 8.16 -1.96
C SER A 2 -6.59 8.97 -2.88
N ASP A 3 -7.04 9.29 -4.11
CA ASP A 3 -6.20 9.99 -5.10
C ASP A 3 -6.04 11.48 -4.80
N ALA A 4 -7.08 12.11 -4.25
CA ALA A 4 -6.99 13.50 -3.83
C ALA A 4 -5.98 13.63 -2.68
N ALA A 5 -6.02 12.72 -1.71
CA ALA A 5 -5.03 12.67 -0.63
C ALA A 5 -3.61 12.40 -1.17
N ASP A 6 -3.44 11.49 -2.14
CA ASP A 6 -2.13 11.26 -2.80
C ASP A 6 -1.55 12.55 -3.35
N TYR A 7 -2.38 13.24 -4.14
CA TYR A 7 -2.00 14.42 -4.87
C TYR A 7 -1.56 15.53 -3.91
N GLN A 8 -2.35 15.79 -2.87
CA GLN A 8 -2.04 16.83 -1.89
C GLN A 8 -0.76 16.51 -1.12
N MET A 9 -0.57 15.26 -0.68
CA MET A 9 0.62 14.87 0.08
C MET A 9 1.89 14.97 -0.77
N LYS A 10 1.82 14.57 -2.06
CA LYS A 10 2.93 14.77 -3.01
C LYS A 10 3.31 16.25 -3.16
N LYS A 11 2.33 17.16 -3.17
CA LYS A 11 2.58 18.60 -3.29
C LYS A 11 3.20 19.20 -2.03
N LEU A 12 2.75 18.79 -0.85
CA LEU A 12 3.21 19.36 0.42
C LEU A 12 4.56 18.81 0.90
N LEU A 13 4.78 17.50 0.74
CA LEU A 13 5.91 16.80 1.37
C LEU A 13 6.97 16.34 0.35
N GLY A 14 6.63 16.35 -0.95
CA GLY A 14 7.55 16.03 -2.02
C GLY A 14 8.28 14.69 -1.83
N LYS A 15 9.61 14.71 -1.83
CA LYS A 15 10.45 13.52 -1.73
C LYS A 15 10.39 12.81 -0.37
N SER A 16 9.91 13.49 0.68
CA SER A 16 9.75 12.90 2.01
C SER A 16 8.45 12.13 2.16
N TYR A 17 7.53 12.22 1.18
CA TYR A 17 6.32 11.42 1.14
C TYR A 17 6.53 10.14 0.33
N ILE A 18 6.18 9.02 0.95
CA ILE A 18 6.19 7.71 0.31
C ILE A 18 4.79 7.13 0.47
N ARG A 19 4.21 6.71 -0.66
CA ARG A 19 2.91 6.05 -0.71
C ARG A 19 3.10 4.59 -1.06
N LEU A 20 2.71 3.71 -0.14
CA LEU A 20 2.66 2.27 -0.35
C LEU A 20 1.20 1.89 -0.54
N GLN A 21 0.79 1.62 -1.77
CA GLN A 21 -0.58 1.23 -2.09
C GLN A 21 -0.59 0.17 -3.21
N ILE A 22 -1.52 -0.77 -3.10
CA ILE A 22 -1.80 -1.78 -4.13
C ILE A 22 -3.29 -1.80 -4.43
N ASP A 23 -3.63 -2.23 -5.64
CA ASP A 23 -5.00 -2.53 -6.01
C ASP A 23 -5.35 -3.94 -5.54
N LEU A 24 -6.52 -4.13 -4.95
CA LEU A 24 -6.99 -5.46 -4.58
C LEU A 24 -7.52 -6.15 -5.84
N THR A 25 -6.84 -7.20 -6.26
CA THR A 25 -7.14 -7.98 -7.47
C THR A 25 -7.76 -9.33 -7.16
N ILE A 26 -7.40 -9.94 -6.02
CA ILE A 26 -7.93 -11.22 -5.55
C ILE A 26 -8.65 -11.13 -4.20
N ALA A 27 -8.40 -10.09 -3.42
CA ALA A 27 -9.13 -9.82 -2.19
C ALA A 27 -10.37 -8.96 -2.49
N SER A 28 -11.43 -9.18 -1.70
CA SER A 28 -12.59 -8.28 -1.65
C SER A 28 -12.19 -7.00 -0.91
N ASP A 29 -12.69 -5.87 -1.41
CA ASP A 29 -12.54 -4.53 -0.84
C ASP A 29 -13.62 -4.21 0.21
N ASP A 30 -14.56 -5.13 0.44
CA ASP A 30 -15.55 -5.03 1.50
C ASP A 30 -14.84 -5.08 2.86
N MET A 31 -14.85 -3.95 3.57
CA MET A 31 -14.11 -3.77 4.83
C MET A 31 -14.57 -4.71 5.96
N ASP A 32 -15.80 -5.23 5.88
CA ASP A 32 -16.40 -6.16 6.85
C ASP A 32 -16.24 -7.64 6.46
N ASN A 33 -15.68 -7.95 5.29
CA ASN A 33 -15.43 -9.32 4.87
C ASN A 33 -14.20 -9.91 5.58
N ALA A 34 -14.43 -10.36 6.82
CA ALA A 34 -13.45 -11.01 7.68
C ALA A 34 -13.40 -12.55 7.47
N SER A 35 -13.85 -13.06 6.33
CA SER A 35 -13.74 -14.49 6.04
C SER A 35 -12.27 -14.92 5.98
N ASN A 36 -11.96 -16.15 6.42
CA ASN A 36 -10.58 -16.68 6.38
C ASN A 36 -9.97 -16.60 4.97
N GLY A 37 -10.77 -16.85 3.93
CA GLY A 37 -10.33 -16.75 2.53
C GLY A 37 -9.97 -15.32 2.14
N ASN A 38 -10.79 -14.33 2.50
CA ASN A 38 -10.48 -12.94 2.19
C ASN A 38 -9.24 -12.45 2.94
N VAL A 39 -9.08 -12.84 4.21
CA VAL A 39 -7.87 -12.52 5.00
C VAL A 39 -6.62 -13.11 4.36
N GLU A 40 -6.67 -14.34 3.84
CA GLU A 40 -5.53 -14.95 3.16
C GLU A 40 -5.20 -14.26 1.84
N ASN A 41 -6.23 -13.87 1.07
CA ASN A 41 -6.03 -13.07 -0.14
C ASN A 41 -5.43 -11.69 0.17
N LEU A 42 -5.85 -11.03 1.25
CA LEU A 42 -5.26 -9.76 1.70
C LEU A 42 -3.78 -9.90 2.06
N LYS A 43 -3.36 -11.02 2.67
CA LYS A 43 -1.92 -11.29 2.91
C LYS A 43 -1.15 -11.43 1.60
N GLN A 44 -1.70 -12.16 0.64
CA GLN A 44 -1.07 -12.29 -0.68
C GLN A 44 -0.96 -10.94 -1.40
N GLU A 45 -1.97 -10.07 -1.30
CA GLU A 45 -1.86 -8.70 -1.83
C GLU A 45 -0.83 -7.86 -1.07
N ALA A 46 -0.67 -8.06 0.24
CA ALA A 46 0.38 -7.40 1.02
C ALA A 46 1.78 -7.86 0.62
N GLU A 47 1.98 -9.15 0.33
CA GLU A 47 3.25 -9.66 -0.21
C GLU A 47 3.59 -9.00 -1.55
N LYS A 48 2.61 -8.89 -2.45
CA LYS A 48 2.78 -8.16 -3.72
C LYS A 48 3.08 -6.68 -3.49
N LEU A 49 2.45 -6.03 -2.51
CA LEU A 49 2.71 -4.64 -2.16
C LEU A 49 4.17 -4.43 -1.74
N ILE A 50 4.68 -5.31 -0.87
CA ILE A 50 6.07 -5.27 -0.40
C ILE A 50 7.02 -5.41 -1.59
N LEU A 51 6.82 -6.42 -2.45
CA LEU A 51 7.65 -6.65 -3.62
C LEU A 51 7.61 -5.45 -4.60
N LYS A 52 6.43 -4.89 -4.85
CA LYS A 52 6.24 -3.73 -5.72
C LYS A 52 6.99 -2.49 -5.23
N HIS A 53 7.09 -2.31 -3.91
CA HIS A 53 7.70 -1.13 -3.29
C HIS A 53 9.04 -1.40 -2.58
N GLU A 54 9.70 -2.51 -2.88
CA GLU A 54 10.94 -2.93 -2.23
C GLU A 54 12.02 -1.83 -2.25
N LYS A 55 12.14 -1.10 -3.37
CA LYS A 55 13.11 0.00 -3.50
C LYS A 55 12.80 1.17 -2.56
N ASP A 56 11.53 1.51 -2.38
CA ASP A 56 11.09 2.58 -1.48
C ASP A 56 11.30 2.18 -0.02
N LEU A 57 11.00 0.93 0.34
CA LEU A 57 11.24 0.36 1.67
C LEU A 57 12.74 0.33 2.01
N ASN A 58 13.57 -0.10 1.07
CA ASN A 58 15.03 -0.10 1.24
C ASN A 58 15.60 1.32 1.41
N ARG A 59 15.01 2.33 0.76
CA ARG A 59 15.39 3.73 0.98
C ARG A 59 15.02 4.20 2.39
N LEU A 60 13.83 3.84 2.87
CA LEU A 60 13.38 4.14 4.24
C LEU A 60 14.31 3.54 5.29
N TYR A 61 14.62 2.24 5.17
CA TYR A 61 15.48 1.55 6.12
C TYR A 61 16.87 2.19 6.25
N LYS A 62 17.45 2.67 5.14
CA LYS A 62 18.76 3.34 5.14
C LYS A 62 18.76 4.76 5.75
N THR A 63 17.59 5.34 5.96
CA THR A 63 17.42 6.70 6.47
C THR A 63 17.06 6.71 7.97
N LEU A 64 16.70 5.56 8.53
CA LEU A 64 16.50 5.32 9.97
C LEU A 64 17.82 5.00 10.67
#